data_AF-A0A351G0D8-F1
#
_entry.id   AF-A0A351G0D8-F1
#
_cell.length_a   1.000
_cell.length_b   1.000
_cell.length_c   1.000
_cell.angle_alpha   90.00
_cell.angle_beta   90.00
_cell.angle_gamma   90.00
#
_symmetry.space_group_name_H-M   'P 1'
#
loop_
_entity.id
_entity.type
_entity.pdbx_description
1 polymer ?
#
loop_
_entity_poly.entity_id
_entity_poly.type
_entity_poly.pdbx_seq_one_letter_code
_entity_poly.pdbx_strand_id
1 'polypeptide(L)'
;YGVYPSSRRSVYLMQQRLKRHPFLSLFDGADVNVPTARRQLTTVPTQALFLMNSEFVQTQARSLAQRILEQQGTVARIQFAYQVTLHREPTADELSEVTEFLGRYRASLADSDMVEAQTWSGFARTLLIQNEFLFVD
;
A
#
# COMPACT_ATOMS: atom_id res chain seq x y z
N TYR A 1 -22.46 -13.69 0.27
CA TYR A 1 -21.59 -12.61 -0.27
C TYR A 1 -22.10 -11.28 0.28
N GLY A 2 -21.25 -10.44 0.88
CA GLY A 2 -21.68 -9.22 1.61
C GLY A 2 -20.71 -8.04 1.50
N VAL A 3 -19.81 -8.10 0.53
CA VAL A 3 -18.89 -7.00 0.20
C VAL A 3 -19.20 -6.61 -1.23
N TYR A 4 -19.55 -5.35 -1.43
CA TYR A 4 -19.85 -4.80 -2.76
C TYR A 4 -18.56 -4.20 -3.32
N PRO A 5 -18.08 -4.65 -4.50
CA PRO A 5 -16.87 -4.09 -5.09
C PRO A 5 -17.10 -2.61 -5.42
N SER A 6 -16.15 -1.76 -5.02
CA SER A 6 -16.20 -0.31 -5.20
C SER A 6 -14.78 0.26 -5.17
N SER A 7 -14.52 1.26 -6.01
CA SER A 7 -13.29 2.06 -6.00
C SER A 7 -13.44 3.35 -5.18
N ARG A 8 -14.57 3.55 -4.49
CA ARG A 8 -14.82 4.72 -3.65
C ARG A 8 -14.19 4.57 -2.27
N ARG A 9 -13.89 5.71 -1.63
CA ARG A 9 -13.43 5.76 -0.23
C ARG A 9 -14.38 5.03 0.71
N SER A 10 -13.86 4.48 1.81
CA SER A 10 -14.59 3.69 2.80
C SER A 10 -15.85 4.40 3.36
N VAL A 11 -15.81 5.73 3.47
CA VAL A 11 -16.93 6.59 3.88
C VAL A 11 -18.17 6.48 2.97
N TYR A 12 -18.00 6.04 1.72
CA TYR A 12 -19.08 5.84 0.75
C TYR A 12 -19.49 4.37 0.56
N LEU A 13 -18.85 3.45 1.29
CA LEU A 13 -19.19 2.04 1.18
C LEU A 13 -20.47 1.74 1.95
N MET A 14 -21.34 0.93 1.35
CA MET A 14 -22.51 0.41 2.05
C MET A 14 -22.07 -0.45 3.24
N GLN A 15 -22.48 -0.07 4.45
CA GLN A 15 -22.21 -0.81 5.68
C GLN A 15 -23.41 -1.71 6.01
N GLN A 16 -23.18 -3.02 6.15
CA GLN A 16 -24.22 -3.94 6.61
C GLN A 16 -24.16 -4.07 8.14
N ARG A 17 -25.30 -3.91 8.81
CA ARG A 17 -25.37 -3.93 10.28
C ARG A 17 -24.98 -5.29 10.89
N LEU A 18 -25.34 -6.38 10.22
CA LEU A 18 -25.10 -7.75 10.69
C LEU A 18 -23.79 -8.35 10.19
N LYS A 19 -23.18 -7.77 9.15
CA LYS A 19 -21.97 -8.30 8.52
C LYS A 19 -21.01 -7.17 8.19
N ARG A 20 -20.01 -6.99 9.04
CA ARG A 20 -19.02 -5.94 8.82
C ARG A 20 -18.14 -6.27 7.62
N HIS A 21 -17.63 -5.23 6.98
CA HIS A 21 -16.64 -5.37 5.92
C HIS A 21 -15.35 -6.00 6.50
N PRO A 22 -14.81 -7.09 5.93
CA PRO A 22 -13.63 -7.77 6.49
C PRO A 22 -12.42 -6.86 6.68
N PHE A 23 -12.08 -6.05 5.66
CA PHE A 23 -11.00 -5.06 5.76
C PHE A 23 -11.24 -4.06 6.90
N LEU A 24 -12.39 -3.37 6.91
CA LEU A 24 -12.68 -2.40 7.97
C LEU A 24 -12.71 -3.04 9.36
N SER A 25 -13.17 -4.28 9.47
CA SER A 25 -13.17 -5.00 10.76
C SER A 25 -11.76 -5.31 11.24
N LEU A 26 -10.86 -5.69 10.33
CA LEU A 26 -9.47 -6.03 10.65
C LEU A 26 -8.66 -4.79 11.04
N PHE A 27 -8.94 -3.64 10.42
CA PHE A 27 -8.29 -2.37 10.69
C PHE A 27 -9.17 -1.47 11.58
N ASP A 28 -9.68 -1.98 12.69
CA ASP A 28 -10.33 -1.18 13.76
C ASP A 28 -11.41 -0.20 13.28
N GLY A 29 -12.20 -0.58 12.28
CA GLY A 29 -13.32 0.22 11.79
C GLY A 29 -14.41 0.39 12.84
N ALA A 30 -15.16 1.48 12.74
CA ALA A 30 -16.22 1.80 13.69
C ALA A 30 -17.28 0.69 13.75
N ASP A 31 -17.79 0.43 14.96
CA ASP A 31 -18.87 -0.51 15.16
C ASP A 31 -20.21 0.11 14.71
N VAL A 32 -20.91 -0.58 13.82
CA VAL A 32 -22.23 -0.17 13.31
C VAL A 32 -23.36 -0.33 14.34
N ASN A 33 -23.11 -0.99 15.48
CA ASN A 33 -24.11 -1.25 16.52
C ASN A 33 -23.89 -0.41 17.79
N VAL A 34 -22.76 0.27 17.95
CA VAL A 34 -22.50 1.13 19.12
C VAL A 34 -21.87 2.47 18.72
N PRO A 35 -22.16 3.56 19.46
CA PRO A 35 -21.48 4.83 19.25
C PRO A 35 -19.96 4.67 19.41
N THR A 36 -19.21 4.93 18.34
CA THR A 36 -17.75 4.87 18.35
C THR A 36 -17.18 6.29 18.25
N ALA A 37 -16.98 6.95 19.40
CA ALA A 37 -16.51 8.34 19.43
C ALA A 37 -15.03 8.49 19.02
N ARG A 38 -14.21 7.47 19.32
CA ARG A 38 -12.79 7.42 18.97
C ARG A 38 -12.44 6.03 18.48
N ARG A 39 -11.72 5.96 17.37
CA ARG A 39 -11.15 4.72 16.84
C ARG A 39 -10.02 4.26 17.77
N GLN A 40 -10.05 3.01 18.20
CA GLN A 40 -8.90 2.42 18.88
C GLN A 40 -7.80 2.16 17.85
N LEU A 41 -6.59 2.59 18.15
CA LEU A 41 -5.41 2.30 17.35
C LEU A 41 -4.80 1.02 17.87
N THR A 42 -4.80 -0.02 17.05
CA THR A 42 -4.07 -1.26 17.35
C THR A 42 -3.00 -1.50 16.30
N THR A 43 -1.87 -2.09 16.73
CA THR A 43 -0.79 -2.54 15.85
C THR A 43 -0.69 -4.06 15.99
N VAL A 44 -1.74 -4.77 15.57
CA VAL A 44 -1.81 -6.23 15.73
C VAL A 44 -1.03 -6.90 14.59
N PRO A 45 -0.23 -7.96 14.86
CA PRO A 45 0.52 -8.68 13.82
C PRO A 45 -0.33 -9.17 12.64
N THR A 46 -1.61 -9.45 12.87
CA THR A 46 -2.57 -9.87 11.83
C THR A 46 -2.82 -8.80 10.76
N GLN A 47 -2.77 -7.51 11.14
CA GLN A 47 -2.90 -6.40 10.20
C GLN A 47 -1.67 -6.31 9.29
N ALA A 48 -0.46 -6.43 9.86
CA ALA A 48 0.78 -6.47 9.07
C ALA A 48 0.81 -7.68 8.11
N LEU A 49 0.42 -8.87 8.60
CA LEU A 49 0.35 -10.08 7.77
C LEU A 49 -0.69 -9.94 6.65
N PHE A 50 -1.81 -9.28 6.91
CA PHE A 50 -2.78 -8.96 5.86
C PHE A 50 -2.18 -8.05 4.81
N LEU A 51 -1.49 -6.97 5.20
CA LEU A 51 -0.86 -6.06 4.25
C LEU A 51 0.17 -6.77 3.35
N MET A 52 0.90 -7.73 3.90
CA MET A 52 1.79 -8.58 3.13
C MET A 52 1.00 -9.48 2.16
N ASN A 53 -0.02 -10.20 2.60
CA ASN A 53 -0.63 -11.26 1.77
C ASN A 53 -1.84 -10.81 0.93
N SER A 54 -2.33 -9.59 1.12
CA SER A 54 -3.58 -9.13 0.54
C SER A 54 -3.50 -8.86 -0.97
N GLU A 55 -4.39 -9.49 -1.72
CA GLU A 55 -4.60 -9.21 -3.15
C GLU A 55 -4.98 -7.74 -3.41
N PHE A 56 -5.69 -7.11 -2.47
CA PHE A 56 -6.00 -5.68 -2.55
C PHE A 56 -4.72 -4.85 -2.54
N VAL A 57 -3.81 -5.10 -1.58
CA VAL A 57 -2.54 -4.36 -1.49
C VAL A 57 -1.67 -4.62 -2.72
N GLN A 58 -1.63 -5.86 -3.22
CA GLN A 58 -0.92 -6.17 -4.46
C GLN A 58 -1.50 -5.43 -5.67
N THR A 59 -2.83 -5.29 -5.76
CA THR A 59 -3.50 -4.56 -6.84
C THR A 59 -3.21 -3.06 -6.76
N GLN A 60 -3.26 -2.47 -5.56
CA GLN A 60 -2.90 -1.08 -5.34
C GLN A 60 -1.42 -0.82 -5.66
N ALA A 61 -0.52 -1.74 -5.29
CA ALA A 61 0.91 -1.64 -5.60
C ALA A 61 1.17 -1.67 -7.12
N ARG A 62 0.49 -2.56 -7.87
CA ARG A 62 0.58 -2.58 -9.34
C ARG A 62 0.08 -1.28 -9.98
N SER A 63 -1.06 -0.76 -9.51
CA SER A 63 -1.60 0.50 -10.02
C SER A 63 -0.70 1.70 -9.71
N LEU A 64 -0.10 1.73 -8.51
CA LEU A 64 0.90 2.73 -8.15
C LEU A 64 2.15 2.62 -9.02
N ALA A 65 2.64 1.40 -9.26
CA ALA A 65 3.81 1.16 -10.12
C ALA A 65 3.58 1.65 -11.56
N GLN A 66 2.38 1.48 -12.12
CA GLN A 66 2.04 2.03 -13.43
C GLN A 66 2.23 3.56 -13.46
N ARG A 67 1.74 4.27 -12.45
CA ARG A 67 1.91 5.73 -12.33
C ARG A 67 3.37 6.13 -12.11
N ILE A 68 4.13 5.35 -11.35
CA ILE A 68 5.56 5.59 -11.14
C ILE A 68 6.30 5.46 -12.48
N LEU A 69 6.00 4.43 -13.28
CA LEU A 69 6.66 4.15 -14.54
C LEU A 69 6.49 5.24 -15.61
N GLU A 70 5.45 6.08 -15.49
CA GLU A 70 5.25 7.26 -16.33
C GLU A 70 6.37 8.30 -16.15
N GLN A 71 7.09 8.29 -15.03
CA GLN A 71 8.23 9.18 -14.79
C GLN A 71 9.48 8.67 -15.50
N GLN A 72 10.32 9.59 -15.98
CA GLN A 72 11.55 9.28 -16.69
C GLN A 72 12.75 9.22 -15.76
N GLY A 73 13.41 8.05 -15.72
CA GLY A 73 14.61 7.82 -14.94
C GLY A 73 14.35 7.33 -13.52
N THR A 74 15.24 6.49 -13.00
CA THR A 74 15.10 5.83 -11.69
C THR A 74 14.93 6.83 -10.54
N VAL A 75 15.71 7.91 -10.53
CA VAL A 75 15.66 8.91 -9.46
C VAL A 75 14.30 9.62 -9.41
N ALA A 76 13.81 10.11 -10.56
CA ALA A 76 12.51 10.77 -10.63
C ALA A 76 11.36 9.84 -10.24
N ARG A 77 11.46 8.55 -10.60
CA ARG A 77 10.51 7.50 -10.20
C ARG A 77 10.48 7.29 -8.68
N ILE A 78 11.65 7.24 -8.03
CA ILE A 78 11.75 7.10 -6.57
C ILE A 78 11.17 8.34 -5.89
N GLN A 79 11.58 9.54 -6.31
CA GLN A 79 11.07 10.80 -5.75
C GLN A 79 9.55 10.90 -5.87
N PHE A 80 9.00 10.62 -7.06
CA PHE A 80 7.56 10.59 -7.27
C PHE A 80 6.86 9.57 -6.37
N ALA A 81 7.43 8.36 -6.22
CA ALA A 81 6.86 7.34 -5.35
C ALA A 81 6.78 7.81 -3.89
N TYR A 82 7.84 8.44 -3.37
CA TYR A 82 7.86 9.02 -2.02
C TYR A 82 6.86 10.16 -1.88
N GLN A 83 6.79 11.08 -2.84
CA GLN A 83 5.83 12.20 -2.79
C GLN A 83 4.38 11.72 -2.74
N VAL A 84 3.99 10.76 -3.59
CA VAL A 84 2.58 10.33 -3.68
C VAL A 84 2.16 9.37 -2.57
N THR A 85 3.11 8.78 -1.83
CA THR A 85 2.82 7.84 -0.73
C THR A 85 3.06 8.47 0.64
N LEU A 86 4.26 9.02 0.87
CA LEU A 86 4.72 9.55 2.15
C LEU A 86 4.64 11.08 2.24
N HIS A 87 4.26 11.77 1.15
CA HIS A 87 4.12 13.24 1.11
C HIS A 87 5.41 14.00 1.47
N ARG A 88 6.58 13.42 1.18
CA ARG A 88 7.90 14.05 1.35
C ARG A 88 8.86 13.60 0.25
N GLU A 89 10.02 14.24 0.19
CA GLU A 89 11.15 13.76 -0.59
C GLU A 89 11.88 12.60 0.13
N PRO A 90 12.49 11.66 -0.61
CA PRO A 90 13.44 10.74 -0.03
C PRO A 90 14.70 11.50 0.40
N THR A 91 15.29 11.06 1.50
CA THR A 91 16.64 11.49 1.89
C THR A 91 17.70 10.93 0.92
N ALA A 92 18.92 11.48 0.96
CA ALA A 92 20.01 10.99 0.13
C ALA A 92 20.34 9.50 0.40
N ASP A 93 20.29 9.10 1.67
CA ASP A 93 20.54 7.72 2.10
C ASP A 93 19.43 6.79 1.61
N GLU A 94 18.16 7.15 1.80
CA GLU A 94 17.02 6.38 1.27
C GLU A 94 17.07 6.25 -0.25
N LEU A 95 17.42 7.32 -0.97
CA LEU A 95 17.55 7.27 -2.42
C LEU A 95 18.64 6.27 -2.85
N SER A 96 19.75 6.22 -2.12
CA SER A 96 20.84 5.27 -2.36
C SER A 96 20.40 3.84 -2.08
N GLU A 97 19.83 3.59 -0.90
CA GLU A 97 19.35 2.27 -0.47
C GLU A 97 18.28 1.71 -1.42
N VAL A 98 17.32 2.54 -1.83
CA VAL A 98 16.26 2.14 -2.75
C VAL A 98 16.84 1.83 -4.12
N THR A 99 17.80 2.62 -4.61
CA THR A 99 18.44 2.35 -5.90
C THR A 99 19.16 1.00 -5.89
N GLU A 100 19.90 0.70 -4.82
CA GLU A 100 20.58 -0.59 -4.65
C GLU A 100 19.56 -1.74 -4.54
N PHE A 101 18.51 -1.56 -3.74
CA PHE A 101 17.42 -2.52 -3.60
C PHE A 101 16.76 -2.84 -4.93
N LEU A 102 16.41 -1.84 -5.75
CA LEU A 102 15.81 -2.04 -7.06
C LEU A 102 16.73 -2.83 -7.99
N GLY A 103 18.04 -2.57 -7.95
CA GLY A 103 19.05 -3.33 -8.70
C GLY A 103 19.09 -4.80 -8.28
N ARG A 104 19.19 -5.06 -6.97
CA ARG A 104 19.21 -6.44 -6.41
C ARG A 104 17.90 -7.17 -6.69
N TYR A 105 16.77 -6.50 -6.51
CA TYR A 105 15.46 -7.11 -6.72
C TYR A 105 15.24 -7.45 -8.19
N ARG A 106 15.58 -6.54 -9.10
CA ARG A 106 15.52 -6.79 -10.55
C ARG A 106 16.35 -8.01 -10.95
N ALA A 107 17.56 -8.14 -10.40
CA ALA A 107 18.45 -9.27 -10.67
C ALA A 107 17.93 -10.61 -10.11
N SER A 108 17.06 -10.59 -9.09
CA SER A 108 16.46 -11.79 -8.51
C SER A 108 15.24 -12.31 -9.27
N LEU A 109 14.68 -11.51 -10.17
CA LEU A 109 13.51 -11.88 -10.97
C LEU A 109 13.93 -12.69 -12.19
N ALA A 110 13.08 -13.62 -12.60
CA ALA A 110 13.27 -14.37 -13.84
C ALA A 110 13.17 -13.42 -15.05
N ASP A 111 14.04 -13.62 -16.04
CA ASP A 111 14.07 -12.79 -17.23
C ASP A 111 12.75 -12.92 -18.01
N SER A 112 12.07 -11.79 -18.16
CA SER A 112 10.76 -11.69 -18.81
C SER A 112 10.46 -10.24 -19.17
N ASP A 113 9.55 -10.04 -20.12
CA ASP A 113 9.10 -8.70 -20.53
C ASP A 113 8.44 -7.90 -19.39
N MET A 114 8.11 -8.56 -18.27
CA MET A 114 7.45 -7.96 -17.11
C MET A 114 8.40 -7.59 -15.97
N VAL A 115 9.72 -7.82 -16.09
CA VAL A 115 10.69 -7.60 -15.01
C VAL A 115 10.62 -6.17 -14.47
N GLU A 116 10.51 -5.17 -15.34
CA GLU A 116 10.44 -3.77 -14.90
C GLU A 116 9.14 -3.50 -14.11
N ALA A 117 7.99 -3.93 -14.63
CA ALA A 117 6.71 -3.77 -13.94
C ALA A 117 6.67 -4.49 -12.58
N GLN A 118 7.25 -5.70 -12.50
CA GLN A 118 7.36 -6.46 -11.25
C GLN A 118 8.29 -5.79 -10.24
N THR A 119 9.43 -5.26 -10.71
CA THR A 119 10.40 -4.55 -9.86
C THR A 119 9.75 -3.35 -9.18
N TRP A 120 9.07 -2.49 -9.94
CA TRP A 120 8.41 -1.30 -9.40
C TRP A 120 7.15 -1.62 -8.59
N SER A 121 6.43 -2.70 -8.93
CA SER A 121 5.31 -3.20 -8.11
C SER A 121 5.77 -3.70 -6.74
N GLY A 122 6.93 -4.38 -6.69
CA GLY A 122 7.54 -4.83 -5.44
C GLY A 122 7.94 -3.65 -4.56
N PHE A 123 8.61 -2.64 -5.13
CA PHE A 123 8.96 -1.42 -4.41
C PHE A 123 7.73 -0.64 -3.92
N ALA A 124 6.73 -0.44 -4.79
CA ALA A 124 5.46 0.20 -4.42
C ALA A 124 4.78 -0.53 -3.26
N ARG A 125 4.80 -1.87 -3.24
CA ARG A 125 4.27 -2.65 -2.13
C ARG A 125 5.03 -2.40 -0.83
N THR A 126 6.36 -2.29 -0.86
CA THR A 126 7.16 -1.94 0.33
C THR A 126 6.73 -0.61 0.93
N LEU A 127 6.53 0.43 0.11
CA LEU A 127 6.04 1.74 0.58
C LEU A 127 4.65 1.64 1.22
N LEU A 128 3.72 0.90 0.59
CA LEU A 128 2.34 0.76 1.09
C LEU A 128 2.21 -0.02 2.40
N ILE A 129 3.25 -0.75 2.81
CA ILE A 129 3.26 -1.52 4.07
C ILE A 129 4.16 -0.90 5.15
N GLN A 130 4.84 0.21 4.86
CA GLN A 130 5.66 0.91 5.85
C GLN A 130 4.80 1.55 6.93
N ASN A 131 5.32 1.61 8.16
CA ASN A 131 4.65 2.27 9.27
C ASN A 131 4.35 3.75 8.97
N GLU A 132 5.31 4.45 8.34
CA GLU A 132 5.15 5.86 7.95
C GLU A 132 3.97 6.08 6.98
N PHE A 133 3.63 5.08 6.16
CA PHE A 133 2.45 5.15 5.30
C PHE A 133 1.15 4.88 6.09
N LEU A 134 1.20 4.01 7.08
CA LEU A 134 0.02 3.54 7.82
C LEU A 134 -0.38 4.47 8.97
N PHE A 135 0.58 5.19 9.55
CA PHE A 135 0.40 5.99 10.74
C PHE A 135 0.88 7.43 10.51
N VAL A 136 0.11 8.37 11.04
CA VAL A 136 0.50 9.78 11.16
C VAL A 136 0.83 9.99 12.63
N ASP A 137 2.08 10.35 12.92
CA ASP A 137 2.54 10.67 14.28
C ASP A 137 1.95 12.00 14.80
#